data_AF-A0A562PYT4-F1
#
_entry.id   AF-A0A562PYT4-F1
#
_cell.length_a   1.000
_cell.length_b   1.000
_cell.length_c   1.000
_cell.angle_alpha   90.00
_cell.angle_beta   90.00
_cell.angle_gamma   90.00
#
_symmetry.space_group_name_H-M   'P 1'
#
loop_
_entity.id
_entity.type
_entity.pdbx_description
1 polymer ?
#
loop_
_entity_poly.entity_id
_entity_poly.type
_entity_poly.pdbx_seq_one_letter_code
_entity_poly.pdbx_strand_id
1 'polypeptide(L)'
;MNFLNVLICFSAISFLIYGIAYFVSTNMKNEFKRFGLEKFGTLTAILELTGAFGLFIGLQNYTILVFASGGLTLLMLLGVGVRIKMKDSLLVSLPAFFYFILNAYILYKTLE
;
A
#
# COMPACT_ATOMS: atom_id res chain seq x y z
N MET A 1 -8.68 -19.05 11.45
CA MET A 1 -8.11 -18.14 10.43
C MET A 1 -6.68 -18.52 10.18
N ASN A 2 -6.27 -18.66 8.92
CA ASN A 2 -4.88 -18.95 8.58
C ASN A 2 -4.01 -17.71 8.79
N PHE A 3 -2.71 -17.91 9.03
CA PHE A 3 -1.74 -16.82 9.19
C PHE A 3 -1.81 -15.81 8.02
N LEU A 4 -1.94 -16.31 6.79
CA LEU A 4 -2.12 -15.48 5.59
C LEU A 4 -3.34 -14.55 5.67
N ASN A 5 -4.48 -15.04 6.18
CA ASN A 5 -5.70 -14.22 6.29
C ASN A 5 -5.50 -13.08 7.30
N VAL A 6 -4.73 -13.30 8.36
CA VAL A 6 -4.38 -12.26 9.33
C VAL A 6 -3.53 -11.18 8.67
N LEU A 7 -2.53 -11.57 7.87
CA LEU A 7 -1.69 -10.65 7.10
C LEU A 7 -2.52 -9.84 6.08
N ILE A 8 -3.45 -10.49 5.37
CA ILE A 8 -4.36 -9.84 4.41
C ILE A 8 -5.22 -8.81 5.12
N CYS A 9 -5.90 -9.18 6.22
CA CYS A 9 -6.72 -8.25 6.99
C CYS A 9 -5.89 -7.08 7.55
N PHE A 10 -4.70 -7.36 8.07
CA PHE A 10 -3.81 -6.33 8.60
C PHE A 10 -3.37 -5.35 7.50
N SER A 11 -2.97 -5.86 6.33
CA SER A 11 -2.61 -5.03 5.17
C SER A 11 -3.80 -4.18 4.69
N ALA A 12 -4.98 -4.81 4.54
CA ALA A 12 -6.19 -4.14 4.07
C ALA A 12 -6.63 -3.00 5.00
N ILE A 13 -6.68 -3.24 6.32
CA ILE A 13 -7.03 -2.22 7.30
C ILE A 13 -6.01 -1.07 7.26
N SER A 14 -4.71 -1.39 7.17
CA SER A 14 -3.66 -0.39 7.12
C SER A 14 -3.80 0.53 5.90
N PHE A 15 -4.03 -0.04 4.71
CA PHE A 15 -4.22 0.75 3.49
C PHE A 15 -5.53 1.53 3.44
N LEU A 16 -6.60 1.03 4.08
CA LEU A 16 -7.79 1.85 4.28
C LEU A 16 -7.46 3.10 5.11
N ILE A 17 -6.70 2.93 6.20
CA ILE A 17 -6.28 4.05 7.05
C ILE A 17 -5.39 5.02 6.27
N TYR A 18 -4.37 4.54 5.55
CA TYR A 18 -3.48 5.40 4.76
C TYR A 18 -4.20 6.14 3.64
N GLY A 19 -5.03 5.44 2.87
CA GLY A 19 -5.81 6.03 1.79
C GLY A 19 -6.78 7.11 2.30
N ILE A 20 -7.46 6.88 3.42
CA ILE A 20 -8.33 7.89 4.06
C ILE A 20 -7.49 9.04 4.62
N ALA A 21 -6.36 8.74 5.27
CA ALA A 21 -5.48 9.73 5.88
C ALA A 21 -4.95 10.75 4.86
N TYR A 22 -4.78 10.37 3.59
CA TYR A 22 -4.44 11.33 2.53
C TYR A 22 -5.49 12.46 2.38
N PHE A 23 -6.78 12.14 2.51
CA PHE A 23 -7.85 13.14 2.34
C PHE A 23 -8.03 14.02 3.58
N VAL A 24 -7.82 13.45 4.77
CA VAL A 24 -8.06 14.09 6.06
C VAL A 24 -6.85 14.87 6.58
N SER A 25 -5.63 14.33 6.39
CA SER A 25 -4.40 14.87 6.99
C SER A 25 -3.68 15.85 6.06
N THR A 26 -3.47 17.07 6.53
CA THR A 26 -2.64 18.07 5.85
C THR A 26 -1.17 17.62 5.75
N ASN A 27 -0.69 16.79 6.69
CA ASN A 27 0.69 16.29 6.68
C ASN A 27 0.96 15.37 5.48
N MET A 28 0.03 14.46 5.17
CA MET A 28 0.15 13.58 4.01
C MET A 28 0.15 14.37 2.69
N LYS A 29 -0.72 15.37 2.57
CA LYS A 29 -0.72 16.26 1.38
C LYS A 29 0.60 17.02 1.24
N ASN A 30 1.18 17.49 2.35
CA ASN A 30 2.47 18.15 2.36
C ASN A 30 3.63 17.21 1.95
N GLU A 31 3.57 15.92 2.33
CA GLU A 31 4.54 14.92 1.83
C GLU A 31 4.46 14.77 0.31
N PHE A 32 3.26 14.61 -0.25
CA PHE A 32 3.09 14.52 -1.72
C PHE A 32 3.55 15.79 -2.44
N LYS A 33 3.36 16.96 -1.83
CA LYS A 33 3.91 18.22 -2.35
C LYS A 33 5.43 18.25 -2.31
N ARG A 34 6.05 17.79 -1.20
CA ARG A 34 7.51 17.65 -1.08
C ARG A 34 8.07 16.71 -2.15
N PHE A 35 7.32 15.68 -2.50
CA PHE A 35 7.72 14.71 -3.53
C PHE A 35 7.52 15.22 -4.97
N GLY A 36 6.88 16.38 -5.16
CA GLY A 36 6.49 16.88 -6.48
C GLY A 36 5.36 16.06 -7.14
N LEU A 37 4.61 15.30 -6.33
CA LEU A 37 3.58 14.34 -6.74
C LEU A 37 2.17 14.76 -6.31
N GLU A 38 1.95 16.04 -6.03
CA GLU A 38 0.65 16.56 -5.57
C GLU A 38 -0.53 16.14 -6.45
N LYS A 39 -0.33 16.10 -7.78
CA LYS A 39 -1.35 15.63 -8.74
C LYS A 39 -1.61 14.13 -8.67
N PHE A 40 -0.61 13.35 -8.27
CA PHE A 40 -0.70 11.89 -8.17
C PHE A 40 -1.17 11.42 -6.80
N GLY A 41 -1.12 12.25 -5.75
CA GLY A 41 -1.52 11.81 -4.41
C GLY A 41 -2.96 11.34 -4.32
N THR A 42 -3.89 12.01 -5.01
CA THR A 42 -5.29 11.56 -5.06
C THR A 42 -5.42 10.21 -5.78
N LEU A 43 -4.67 10.02 -6.86
CA LEU A 43 -4.63 8.74 -7.58
C LEU A 43 -4.05 7.63 -6.68
N THR A 44 -2.94 7.90 -5.99
CA THR A 44 -2.31 6.96 -5.06
C THR A 44 -3.28 6.56 -3.94
N ALA A 45 -3.98 7.52 -3.33
CA ALA A 45 -4.97 7.24 -2.29
C ALA A 45 -6.13 6.37 -2.82
N ILE A 46 -6.65 6.67 -4.01
CA ILE A 46 -7.72 5.86 -4.63
C ILE A 46 -7.22 4.43 -4.91
N LEU A 47 -5.99 4.27 -5.40
CA LEU A 47 -5.39 2.96 -5.65
C LEU A 47 -5.15 2.17 -4.36
N GLU A 48 -4.70 2.83 -3.29
CA GLU A 48 -4.56 2.20 -1.95
C GLU A 48 -5.91 1.72 -1.42
N LEU A 49 -6.96 2.55 -1.50
CA LEU A 49 -8.31 2.17 -1.08
C LEU A 49 -8.86 1.02 -1.93
N THR A 50 -8.70 1.11 -3.26
CA THR A 50 -9.15 0.06 -4.18
C THR A 50 -8.41 -1.26 -3.90
N GLY A 51 -7.09 -1.20 -3.68
CA GLY A 51 -6.29 -2.35 -3.28
C GLY A 51 -6.74 -2.93 -1.94
N ALA A 52 -7.03 -2.09 -0.95
CA ALA A 52 -7.51 -2.52 0.36
C ALA A 52 -8.87 -3.23 0.29
N PHE A 53 -9.84 -2.67 -0.44
CA PHE A 53 -11.11 -3.36 -0.70
C PHE A 53 -10.90 -4.64 -1.51
N GLY A 54 -9.99 -4.61 -2.49
CA GLY A 54 -9.59 -5.79 -3.26
C GLY A 54 -9.01 -6.90 -2.38
N LEU A 55 -8.21 -6.57 -1.36
CA LEU A 55 -7.70 -7.56 -0.40
C LEU A 55 -8.83 -8.20 0.43
N PHE A 56 -9.84 -7.44 0.85
CA PHE A 56 -11.00 -7.99 1.56
C PHE A 56 -11.84 -8.92 0.67
N ILE A 57 -12.16 -8.49 -0.55
CA ILE A 57 -12.89 -9.31 -1.52
C ILE A 57 -12.06 -10.54 -1.92
N GLY A 58 -10.74 -10.36 -2.01
CA GLY A 58 -9.77 -11.39 -2.35
C GLY A 58 -9.71 -12.56 -1.37
N LEU A 59 -10.18 -12.39 -0.13
CA LEU A 59 -10.31 -13.50 0.82
C LEU A 59 -11.23 -14.63 0.31
N GLN A 60 -12.15 -14.32 -0.61
CA GLN A 60 -13.06 -15.28 -1.25
C GLN A 60 -12.77 -15.49 -2.74
N ASN A 61 -11.88 -14.70 -3.33
CA ASN A 61 -11.59 -14.73 -4.76
C ASN A 61 -10.09 -14.59 -5.04
N TYR A 62 -9.48 -15.71 -5.42
CA TYR A 62 -8.06 -15.83 -5.74
C TYR A 62 -7.58 -14.75 -6.73
N THR A 63 -8.29 -14.58 -7.84
CA THR A 63 -7.87 -13.66 -8.91
C THR A 63 -7.82 -12.23 -8.41
N ILE A 64 -8.84 -11.81 -7.64
CA ILE A 64 -8.89 -10.48 -7.05
C ILE A 64 -7.75 -10.29 -6.05
N LEU A 65 -7.44 -11.31 -5.24
CA LEU A 65 -6.35 -11.26 -4.27
C LEU A 65 -4.99 -11.05 -4.94
N VAL A 66 -4.72 -11.72 -6.06
CA VAL A 66 -3.51 -11.55 -6.87
C VAL A 66 -3.40 -10.11 -7.39
N PHE A 67 -4.47 -9.57 -8.00
CA PHE A 67 -4.44 -8.20 -8.51
C PHE A 67 -4.31 -7.15 -7.41
N ALA A 68 -5.00 -7.35 -6.28
CA ALA A 68 -4.95 -6.42 -5.15
C ALA A 68 -3.57 -6.40 -4.48
N SER A 69 -3.05 -7.58 -4.11
CA SER A 69 -1.72 -7.70 -3.49
C SER A 69 -0.60 -7.28 -4.44
N GLY A 70 -0.69 -7.62 -5.73
CA GLY A 70 0.27 -7.16 -6.75
C GLY A 70 0.23 -5.66 -6.98
N GLY A 71 -0.96 -5.06 -7.08
CA GLY A 71 -1.13 -3.62 -7.22
C GLY A 71 -0.56 -2.85 -6.03
N LEU A 72 -0.88 -3.28 -4.81
CA LEU A 72 -0.34 -2.67 -3.58
C LEU A 72 1.18 -2.85 -3.46
N THR A 73 1.71 -4.01 -3.87
CA THR A 73 3.15 -4.25 -3.92
C THR A 73 3.85 -3.25 -4.84
N LEU A 74 3.34 -3.06 -6.06
CA LEU A 74 3.89 -2.10 -7.01
C LEU A 74 3.79 -0.66 -6.49
N LEU A 75 2.64 -0.29 -5.90
CA LEU A 75 2.42 1.03 -5.34
C LEU A 75 3.41 1.34 -4.19
N MET A 76 3.63 0.39 -3.29
CA MET A 76 4.62 0.53 -2.21
C MET A 76 6.06 0.56 -2.73
N LEU A 77 6.39 -0.24 -3.75
CA LEU A 77 7.71 -0.21 -4.39
C LEU A 77 8.01 1.19 -4.97
N LEU A 78 7.03 1.78 -5.66
CA LEU A 78 7.14 3.16 -6.15
C LEU A 78 7.28 4.16 -5.00
N GLY A 79 6.52 3.99 -3.92
CA GLY A 79 6.63 4.81 -2.71
C GLY A 79 8.02 4.77 -2.08
N VAL A 80 8.63 3.58 -1.98
CA VAL A 80 10.03 3.40 -1.53
C VAL A 80 10.99 4.12 -2.48
N GLY A 81 10.82 3.96 -3.80
CA GLY A 81 11.65 4.63 -4.80
C GLY A 81 11.60 6.16 -4.70
N VAL A 82 10.41 6.73 -4.48
CA VAL A 82 10.24 8.17 -4.26
C VAL A 82 10.96 8.61 -2.98
N ARG A 83 10.83 7.88 -1.87
CA ARG A 83 11.51 8.23 -0.61
C ARG A 83 13.03 8.15 -0.70
N ILE A 84 13.57 7.16 -1.42
CA ILE A 84 15.00 7.08 -1.73
C ILE A 84 15.45 8.29 -2.54
N LYS A 85 14.69 8.69 -3.57
CA LYS A 85 14.99 9.86 -4.40
C LYS A 85 15.03 11.15 -3.57
N MET A 86 14.17 11.25 -2.56
CA MET A 86 14.07 12.40 -1.66
C MET A 86 15.12 12.38 -0.55
N LYS A 87 15.96 11.33 -0.50
CA LYS A 87 17.00 11.10 0.52
C LYS A 87 16.42 11.08 1.94
N ASP A 88 15.21 10.55 2.09
CA ASP A 88 14.60 10.35 3.40
C ASP A 88 15.42 9.33 4.20
N SER A 89 15.42 9.48 5.53
CA SER A 89 16.09 8.52 6.41
C SER A 89 15.46 7.13 6.28
N LEU A 90 16.24 6.09 6.57
CA LEU A 90 15.78 4.70 6.53
C LEU A 90 14.55 4.48 7.43
N LEU A 91 14.50 5.15 8.58
CA LEU A 91 13.38 5.10 9.52
C LEU A 91 12.08 5.63 8.91
N VAL A 92 12.14 6.73 8.16
CA VAL A 92 10.96 7.29 7.49
C VAL A 92 10.52 6.40 6.33
N SER A 93 11.45 5.72 5.65
CA SER A 93 11.16 4.80 4.54
C SER A 93 10.67 3.42 5.00
N LEU A 94 10.93 3.06 6.25
CA LEU A 94 10.65 1.74 6.82
C LEU A 94 9.19 1.30 6.65
N PRO A 95 8.16 2.14 6.90
CA PRO A 95 6.77 1.72 6.72
C PRO A 95 6.46 1.31 5.27
N ALA A 96 6.87 2.12 4.29
CA ALA A 96 6.64 1.81 2.88
C ALA A 96 7.36 0.52 2.46
N PHE A 97 8.59 0.31 2.95
CA PHE A 97 9.35 -0.89 2.66
C PHE A 97 8.75 -2.15 3.33
N PHE A 98 8.29 -2.01 4.57
CA PHE A 98 7.59 -3.08 5.27
C PHE A 98 6.31 -3.49 4.53
N TYR A 99 5.48 -2.53 4.11
CA TYR A 99 4.26 -2.84 3.35
C TYR A 99 4.55 -3.40 1.97
N PHE A 100 5.65 -3.00 1.32
CA PHE A 100 6.13 -3.63 0.10
C PHE A 100 6.39 -5.13 0.32
N ILE A 101 7.19 -5.49 1.34
CA ILE A 101 7.49 -6.89 1.65
C ILE A 101 6.22 -7.65 2.04
N LEU A 102 5.36 -7.05 2.86
CA LEU A 102 4.12 -7.67 3.31
C LEU A 102 3.22 -8.06 2.13
N ASN A 103 2.98 -7.14 1.19
CA ASN A 103 2.10 -7.42 0.06
C ASN A 103 2.77 -8.34 -0.98
N ALA A 104 4.09 -8.24 -1.15
CA ALA A 104 4.85 -9.18 -1.97
C ALA A 104 4.77 -10.61 -1.41
N TYR A 105 4.82 -10.76 -0.08
CA TYR A 105 4.65 -12.06 0.56
C TYR A 105 3.23 -12.60 0.40
N ILE A 106 2.20 -11.75 0.58
CA ILE A 106 0.81 -12.13 0.32
C ILE A 106 0.64 -12.60 -1.13
N LEU A 107 1.18 -11.85 -2.09
CA LEU A 107 1.13 -12.19 -3.50
C LEU A 107 1.82 -13.53 -3.78
N TYR A 108 3.04 -13.71 -3.27
CA TYR A 108 3.81 -14.95 -3.44
C TYR A 108 3.05 -16.16 -2.89
N LYS A 109 2.55 -16.08 -1.65
CA LYS A 109 1.76 -17.15 -1.03
C LYS A 109 0.41 -17.39 -1.69
N THR A 110 -0.11 -16.40 -2.41
CA THR A 110 -1.32 -16.57 -3.21
C THR A 110 -0.99 -17.31 -4.50
N LEU A 111 0.16 -17.07 -5.13
CA LEU A 111 0.53 -17.69 -6.41
C LEU A 111 1.13 -19.11 -6.29
N GLU A 112 1.60 -19.49 -5.11
CA GLU A 112 2.08 -20.84 -4.76
C GLU A 112 0.94 -21.86 -4.65
#